data_AF-A0A6M8WAV5-F1
#
_entry.id   AF-A0A6M8WAV5-F1
#
_cell.length_a   1.000
_cell.length_b   1.000
_cell.length_c   1.000
_cell.angle_alpha   90.00
_cell.angle_beta   90.00
_cell.angle_gamma   90.00
#
_symmetry.space_group_name_H-M   'P 1'
#
loop_
_entity.id
_entity.type
_entity.pdbx_description
1 polymer ?
#
loop_
_entity_poly.entity_id
_entity_poly.type
_entity_poly.pdbx_seq_one_letter_code
_entity_poly.pdbx_strand_id
1 'polypeptide(L)'
;MASVTSLPDGKKRVQFVAPGRNRKTIHLGKVDKRYAESVRVRVEAILGAQLRSEPIDRETSEWLGSIDDWLHSKLAAVGLTKGRQCRTLGEWMEMFMESRAGLKPESQRKLEQTRTKLESFFGKDRLLQQVSAEDASRWRAGLGKAGLSEAAVKTHTGNAKTMFGELVHREVLVRSPFAHLKGGVTPTRNSRYVTPEETEAAARGGT
;
A
#
# COMPACT_ATOMS: atom_id res chain seq x y z
N MET A 1 17.25 -23.66 2.37
CA MET A 1 18.37 -22.91 1.75
C MET A 1 17.78 -21.80 0.88
N ALA A 2 18.33 -20.60 0.99
CA ALA A 2 17.93 -19.44 0.21
C ALA A 2 19.04 -19.07 -0.80
N SER A 3 18.67 -18.59 -1.99
CA SER A 3 19.62 -18.20 -3.03
C SER A 3 19.31 -16.82 -3.58
N VAL A 4 20.37 -16.05 -3.87
CA VAL A 4 20.25 -14.76 -4.55
C VAL A 4 20.32 -15.00 -6.06
N THR A 5 19.39 -14.41 -6.82
CA THR A 5 19.42 -14.40 -8.28
C THR A 5 19.44 -12.96 -8.78
N SER A 6 20.39 -12.65 -9.66
CA SER A 6 20.43 -11.41 -10.43
C SER A 6 19.63 -11.58 -11.72
N LEU A 7 18.73 -10.64 -12.00
CA LEU A 7 17.93 -10.58 -13.23
C LEU A 7 18.64 -9.72 -14.30
N PRO A 8 18.31 -9.91 -15.59
CA PRO A 8 18.94 -9.17 -16.70
C PRO A 8 18.78 -7.64 -16.62
N ASP A 9 17.77 -7.15 -15.90
CA ASP A 9 17.48 -5.72 -15.70
C ASP A 9 18.22 -5.11 -14.49
N GLY A 10 19.18 -5.83 -13.92
CA GLY A 10 19.96 -5.44 -12.76
C GLY A 10 19.23 -5.60 -11.42
N LYS A 11 17.97 -6.05 -11.43
CA LYS A 11 17.22 -6.34 -10.21
C LYS A 11 17.68 -7.64 -9.57
N LYS A 12 17.48 -7.75 -8.26
CA LYS A 12 17.82 -8.93 -7.47
C LYS A 12 16.60 -9.51 -6.78
N ARG A 13 16.60 -10.82 -6.60
CA ARG A 13 15.58 -11.55 -5.85
C ARG A 13 16.23 -12.61 -4.97
N VAL A 14 15.60 -12.91 -3.84
CA VAL A 14 15.97 -14.01 -2.95
C VAL A 14 14.91 -15.09 -3.08
N GLN A 15 15.29 -16.31 -3.42
CA GLN A 15 14.40 -17.46 -3.51
C GLN A 15 14.71 -18.46 -2.42
N PHE A 16 13.69 -19.04 -1.81
CA PHE A 16 13.85 -20.05 -0.77
C PHE A 16 12.66 -21.02 -0.76
N VAL A 17 12.82 -22.13 -0.03
CA VAL A 17 11.74 -23.08 0.23
C VAL A 17 11.27 -22.88 1.66
N ALA A 18 10.00 -22.51 1.82
CA ALA A 18 9.36 -22.31 3.11
C ALA A 18 8.98 -23.65 3.76
N PRO A 19 8.71 -23.67 5.08
CA PRO A 19 8.07 -24.80 5.74
C PRO A 19 6.80 -25.21 4.99
N GLY A 20 6.64 -26.51 4.70
CA GLY A 20 5.57 -27.02 3.82
C GLY A 20 5.95 -27.17 2.34
N ARG A 21 7.26 -27.14 2.00
CA ARG A 21 7.81 -27.38 0.64
C ARG A 21 7.34 -26.39 -0.44
N ASN A 22 6.85 -25.22 -0.04
CA ASN A 22 6.42 -24.18 -0.96
C ASN A 22 7.60 -23.25 -1.29
N ARG A 23 7.91 -23.09 -2.59
CA ARG A 23 8.95 -22.15 -3.04
C ARG A 23 8.41 -20.72 -3.00
N LYS A 24 9.09 -19.84 -2.26
CA LYS A 24 8.76 -18.42 -2.13
C LYS A 24 9.88 -17.57 -2.73
N THR A 25 9.51 -16.39 -3.23
CA THR A 25 10.44 -15.43 -3.85
C THR A 25 10.22 -14.04 -3.25
N ILE A 26 11.30 -13.43 -2.77
CA ILE A 26 11.34 -12.03 -2.34
C ILE A 26 11.97 -11.21 -3.47
N HIS A 27 11.22 -10.25 -4.00
CA HIS A 27 11.70 -9.33 -5.04
C HIS A 27 12.32 -8.08 -4.41
N LEU A 28 13.65 -8.00 -4.38
CA LEU A 28 14.40 -6.86 -3.80
C LEU A 28 14.55 -5.68 -4.77
N GLY A 29 14.30 -5.86 -6.07
CA GLY A 29 14.46 -4.77 -7.03
C GLY A 29 15.94 -4.41 -7.24
N LYS A 30 16.24 -3.16 -7.60
CA LYS A 30 17.60 -2.70 -7.90
C LYS A 30 18.36 -2.39 -6.61
N VAL A 31 19.00 -3.41 -6.04
CA VAL A 31 19.90 -3.31 -4.88
C VAL A 31 21.27 -3.85 -5.25
N ASP A 32 22.34 -3.52 -4.53
CA ASP A 32 23.66 -4.11 -4.78
C ASP A 32 23.71 -5.61 -4.38
N LYS A 33 24.74 -6.33 -4.84
CA LYS A 33 24.86 -7.78 -4.57
C LYS A 33 25.13 -8.06 -3.10
N ARG A 34 25.92 -7.22 -2.43
CA ARG A 34 26.31 -7.40 -1.03
C ARG A 34 25.10 -7.27 -0.12
N TYR A 35 24.22 -6.31 -0.38
CA TYR A 35 22.95 -6.14 0.31
C TYR A 35 22.01 -7.32 0.08
N ALA A 36 21.92 -7.83 -1.16
CA ALA A 36 21.08 -9.01 -1.42
C ALA A 36 21.59 -10.26 -0.68
N GLU A 37 22.91 -10.45 -0.58
CA GLU A 37 23.51 -11.54 0.20
C GLU A 37 23.29 -11.37 1.71
N SER A 38 23.39 -10.14 2.25
CA SER A 38 23.12 -9.91 3.68
C SER A 38 21.67 -10.22 4.03
N VAL A 39 20.71 -9.84 3.18
CA VAL A 39 19.30 -10.22 3.33
C VAL A 39 19.13 -11.74 3.25
N ARG A 40 19.80 -12.41 2.29
CA ARG A 40 19.74 -13.87 2.15
C ARG A 40 20.21 -14.60 3.42
N VAL A 41 21.30 -14.17 4.04
CA VAL A 41 21.79 -14.77 5.30
C VAL A 41 20.75 -14.65 6.41
N ARG A 42 20.12 -13.47 6.57
CA ARG A 42 19.06 -13.28 7.57
C ARG A 42 17.82 -14.12 7.28
N VAL A 43 17.43 -14.24 6.02
CA VAL A 43 16.33 -15.12 5.60
C VAL A 43 16.62 -16.57 5.97
N GLU A 44 17.86 -17.06 5.78
CA GLU A 44 18.23 -18.41 6.18
C GLU A 44 18.20 -18.62 7.70
N ALA A 45 18.65 -17.64 8.48
CA ALA A 45 18.56 -17.68 9.94
C ALA A 45 17.10 -17.80 10.42
N ILE A 46 16.21 -16.97 9.88
CA ILE A 46 14.77 -17.00 10.19
C ILE A 46 14.16 -18.36 9.82
N LEU A 47 14.44 -18.86 8.61
CA LEU A 47 13.94 -20.16 8.16
C LEU A 47 14.43 -21.31 9.04
N GLY A 48 15.70 -21.26 9.46
CA GLY A 48 16.28 -22.24 10.37
C GLY A 48 15.55 -22.28 11.70
N ALA A 49 15.30 -21.11 12.31
CA ALA A 49 14.55 -20.98 13.54
C ALA A 49 13.10 -21.49 13.40
N GLN A 50 12.40 -21.10 12.32
CA GLN A 50 11.04 -21.56 12.03
C GLN A 50 10.95 -23.08 11.85
N LEU A 51 11.89 -23.70 11.13
CA LEU A 51 11.90 -25.14 10.90
C LEU A 51 12.13 -25.93 12.20
N ARG A 52 12.94 -25.40 13.12
CA ARG A 52 13.23 -26.02 14.42
C ARG A 52 12.24 -25.63 15.52
N SER A 53 11.28 -24.75 15.23
CA SER A 53 10.40 -24.13 16.24
C SER A 53 11.18 -23.45 17.38
N GLU A 54 12.32 -22.87 17.04
CA GLU A 54 13.21 -22.14 17.96
C GLU A 54 12.98 -20.63 17.85
N PRO A 55 13.31 -19.86 18.89
CA PRO A 55 13.37 -18.40 18.78
C PRO A 55 14.45 -17.97 17.78
N ILE A 56 14.19 -16.88 17.06
CA ILE A 56 15.17 -16.23 16.19
C ILE A 56 16.30 -15.66 17.05
N ASP A 57 17.54 -15.72 16.55
CA ASP A 57 18.69 -15.16 17.25
C ASP A 57 18.58 -13.64 17.45
N ARG A 58 19.29 -13.13 18.46
CA ARG A 58 19.23 -11.72 18.86
C ARG A 58 19.58 -10.77 17.71
N GLU A 59 20.63 -11.08 16.95
CA GLU A 59 21.13 -10.21 15.89
C GLU A 59 20.10 -10.09 14.74
N THR A 60 19.48 -11.21 14.36
CA THR A 60 18.42 -11.24 13.36
C THR A 60 17.15 -10.56 13.86
N SER A 61 16.83 -10.66 15.15
CA SER A 61 15.71 -9.93 15.76
C SER A 61 15.94 -8.42 15.77
N GLU A 62 17.14 -7.95 16.13
CA GLU A 62 17.51 -6.53 16.09
C GLU A 62 17.47 -6.00 14.64
N TRP A 63 17.97 -6.79 13.69
CA TRP A 63 17.90 -6.47 12.27
C TRP A 63 16.46 -6.33 11.76
N LEU A 64 15.54 -7.23 12.14
CA LEU A 64 14.11 -7.10 11.81
C LEU A 64 13.50 -5.81 12.37
N GLY A 65 13.97 -5.35 13.54
CA GLY A 65 13.61 -4.06 14.12
C GLY A 65 14.15 -2.86 13.33
N SER A 66 15.35 -2.96 12.75
CA SER A 66 16.04 -1.85 12.09
C SER A 66 15.71 -1.68 10.60
N ILE A 67 15.21 -2.70 9.92
CA ILE A 67 14.90 -2.61 8.49
C ILE A 67 13.75 -1.65 8.19
N ASP A 68 13.69 -1.17 6.96
CA ASP A 68 12.61 -0.30 6.47
C ASP A 68 11.32 -1.07 6.20
N ASP A 69 10.20 -0.35 6.16
CA ASP A 69 8.87 -0.97 5.99
C ASP A 69 8.71 -1.70 4.65
N TRP A 70 9.40 -1.26 3.61
CA TRP A 70 9.36 -1.91 2.31
C TRP A 70 9.98 -3.31 2.36
N LEU A 71 11.16 -3.48 2.98
CA LEU A 71 11.77 -4.80 3.12
C LEU A 71 10.96 -5.64 4.11
N HIS A 72 10.54 -5.06 5.23
CA HIS A 72 9.78 -5.76 6.26
C HIS A 72 8.45 -6.31 5.71
N SER A 73 7.71 -5.51 4.93
CA SER A 73 6.48 -5.95 4.27
C SER A 73 6.71 -7.12 3.31
N LYS A 74 7.81 -7.13 2.56
CA LYS A 74 8.16 -8.25 1.67
C LYS A 74 8.48 -9.53 2.43
N LEU A 75 9.16 -9.42 3.58
CA LEU A 75 9.44 -10.56 4.46
C LEU A 75 8.15 -11.11 5.08
N ALA A 76 7.24 -10.22 5.50
CA ALA A 76 5.94 -10.60 6.04
C ALA A 76 5.07 -11.32 5.00
N ALA A 77 5.01 -10.82 3.76
CA ALA A 77 4.24 -11.40 2.67
C ALA A 77 4.65 -12.84 2.30
N VAL A 78 5.88 -13.25 2.64
CA VAL A 78 6.38 -14.62 2.44
C VAL A 78 6.36 -15.47 3.72
N GLY A 79 5.81 -14.94 4.81
CA GLY A 79 5.64 -15.63 6.09
C GLY A 79 6.89 -15.70 6.97
N LEU A 80 7.91 -14.88 6.71
CA LEU A 80 9.16 -14.89 7.49
C LEU A 80 9.07 -14.06 8.77
N THR A 81 8.24 -13.02 8.79
CA THR A 81 7.96 -12.22 9.99
C THR A 81 6.47 -11.90 10.03
N LYS A 82 5.96 -11.50 11.19
CA LYS A 82 4.61 -10.90 11.27
C LYS A 82 4.69 -9.50 10.68
N GLY A 83 3.66 -9.02 9.99
CA GLY A 83 3.61 -7.62 9.54
C GLY A 83 3.76 -6.66 10.72
N ARG A 84 4.43 -5.51 10.52
CA ARG A 84 4.44 -4.42 11.50
C ARG A 84 2.99 -4.03 11.76
N GLN A 85 2.52 -4.25 12.98
CA GLN A 85 1.15 -3.93 13.33
C GLN A 85 1.06 -2.42 13.53
N CYS A 86 0.43 -1.73 12.58
CA CYS A 86 -0.12 -0.40 12.84
C CYS A 86 -1.35 -0.63 13.73
N ARG A 87 -1.41 0.01 14.89
CA ARG A 87 -2.51 -0.22 15.83
C ARG A 87 -3.62 0.79 15.56
N THR A 88 -3.24 2.03 15.25
CA THR A 88 -4.16 3.14 15.02
C THR A 88 -4.24 3.57 13.55
N LEU A 89 -5.26 4.35 13.23
CA LEU A 89 -5.46 4.95 11.93
C LEU A 89 -4.33 5.93 11.58
N GLY A 90 -3.89 6.75 12.53
CA GLY A 90 -2.84 7.75 12.32
C GLY A 90 -1.49 7.12 11.95
N GLU A 91 -1.05 6.12 12.72
CA GLU A 91 0.17 5.34 12.44
C GLU A 91 0.11 4.72 11.04
N TRP A 92 -1.04 4.14 10.69
CA TRP A 92 -1.23 3.54 9.39
C TRP A 92 -1.16 4.58 8.26
N MET A 93 -1.81 5.73 8.42
CA MET A 93 -1.82 6.76 7.38
C MET A 93 -0.44 7.34 7.13
N GLU A 94 0.35 7.56 8.17
CA GLU A 94 1.74 8.00 8.05
C GLU A 94 2.59 6.98 7.29
N MET A 95 2.58 5.73 7.73
CA MET A 95 3.26 4.62 7.05
C MET A 95 2.83 4.47 5.58
N PHE A 96 1.54 4.60 5.29
CA PHE A 96 1.03 4.52 3.92
C PHE A 96 1.57 5.66 3.06
N MET A 97 1.57 6.90 3.57
CA MET A 97 2.06 8.05 2.82
C MET A 97 3.56 7.97 2.53
N GLU A 98 4.37 7.53 3.51
CA GLU A 98 5.80 7.27 3.32
C GLU A 98 6.05 6.22 2.24
N SER A 99 5.26 5.13 2.22
CA SER A 99 5.36 4.09 1.19
C SER A 99 5.03 4.55 -0.23
N ARG A 100 4.42 5.74 -0.37
CA ARG A 100 4.05 6.37 -1.65
C ARG A 100 4.88 7.61 -1.97
N ALA A 101 6.00 7.82 -1.27
CA ALA A 101 6.97 8.84 -1.62
C ALA A 101 7.42 8.68 -3.09
N GLY A 102 7.40 9.77 -3.85
CA GLY A 102 7.79 9.79 -5.27
C GLY A 102 6.65 9.73 -6.30
N LEU A 103 5.38 9.67 -5.86
CA LEU A 103 4.26 9.92 -6.77
C LEU A 103 4.25 11.38 -7.27
N LYS A 104 3.61 11.63 -8.42
CA LYS A 104 3.38 13.00 -8.93
C LYS A 104 2.74 13.88 -7.84
N PRO A 105 3.11 15.17 -7.72
CA PRO A 105 2.64 16.04 -6.64
C PRO A 105 1.11 16.06 -6.49
N GLU A 106 0.39 16.12 -7.61
CA GLU A 106 -1.08 16.14 -7.61
C GLU A 106 -1.70 14.82 -7.10
N SER A 107 -1.05 13.69 -7.36
CA SER A 107 -1.48 12.39 -6.82
C SER A 107 -1.24 12.30 -5.33
N GLN A 108 -0.07 12.78 -4.84
CA GLN A 108 0.21 12.85 -3.40
C GLN A 108 -0.81 13.75 -2.70
N ARG A 109 -1.10 14.94 -3.25
CA ARG A 109 -2.08 15.88 -2.71
C ARG A 109 -3.46 15.26 -2.54
N LYS A 110 -3.92 14.47 -3.50
CA LYS A 110 -5.23 13.77 -3.43
C LYS A 110 -5.25 12.68 -2.34
N LEU A 111 -4.14 11.96 -2.16
CA LEU A 111 -4.01 10.98 -1.09
C LEU A 111 -4.01 11.68 0.27
N GLU A 112 -3.25 12.77 0.42
CA GLU A 112 -3.18 13.56 1.66
C GLU A 112 -4.55 14.12 2.04
N GLN A 113 -5.30 14.68 1.08
CA GLN A 113 -6.67 15.15 1.33
C GLN A 113 -7.62 14.04 1.78
N THR A 114 -7.40 12.82 1.30
CA THR A 114 -8.19 11.65 1.72
C THR A 114 -7.81 11.25 3.13
N ARG A 115 -6.50 11.23 3.45
CA ARG A 115 -5.98 11.03 4.80
C ARG A 115 -6.59 12.02 5.79
N THR A 116 -6.52 13.32 5.52
CA THR A 116 -7.10 14.35 6.39
C THR A 116 -8.59 14.08 6.64
N LYS A 117 -9.36 13.74 5.61
CA LYS A 117 -10.80 13.46 5.74
C LYS A 117 -11.09 12.20 6.54
N LEU A 118 -10.24 11.17 6.45
CA LEU A 118 -10.36 9.96 7.26
C LEU A 118 -10.03 10.30 8.72
N GLU A 119 -8.90 10.94 8.97
CA GLU A 119 -8.46 11.33 10.32
C GLU A 119 -9.44 12.29 11.00
N SER A 120 -10.01 13.27 10.28
CA SER A 120 -11.01 14.19 10.84
C SER A 120 -12.30 13.51 11.26
N PHE A 121 -12.69 12.40 10.60
CA PHE A 121 -13.94 11.70 10.92
C PHE A 121 -13.75 10.61 11.96
N PHE A 122 -12.70 9.80 11.82
CA PHE A 122 -12.44 8.65 12.68
C PHE A 122 -11.63 9.00 13.92
N GLY A 123 -10.79 10.04 13.86
CA GLY A 123 -9.73 10.31 14.81
C GLY A 123 -8.47 9.53 14.49
N LYS A 124 -7.30 10.14 14.77
CA LYS A 124 -5.98 9.51 14.55
C LYS A 124 -5.78 8.27 15.44
N ASP A 125 -6.27 8.33 16.67
CA ASP A 125 -6.09 7.25 17.66
C ASP A 125 -7.08 6.09 17.49
N ARG A 126 -7.98 6.15 16.49
CA ARG A 126 -8.94 5.08 16.23
C ARG A 126 -8.21 3.80 15.90
N LEU A 127 -8.49 2.74 16.65
CA LEU A 127 -7.96 1.42 16.37
C LEU A 127 -8.47 0.92 15.01
N LEU A 128 -7.57 0.39 14.17
CA LEU A 128 -7.93 -0.08 12.83
C LEU A 128 -9.02 -1.18 12.87
N GLN A 129 -8.96 -2.06 13.87
CA GLN A 129 -9.93 -3.14 14.10
C GLN A 129 -11.34 -2.63 14.45
N GLN A 130 -11.45 -1.39 14.94
CA GLN A 130 -12.73 -0.78 15.32
C GLN A 130 -13.36 0.01 14.17
N VAL A 131 -12.72 0.10 13.00
CA VAL A 131 -13.31 0.74 11.82
C VAL A 131 -14.22 -0.28 11.13
N SER A 132 -15.54 -0.13 11.33
CA SER A 132 -16.52 -1.05 10.74
C SER A 132 -16.95 -0.64 9.32
N ALA A 133 -17.60 -1.55 8.61
CA ALA A 133 -18.22 -1.26 7.30
C ALA A 133 -19.36 -0.21 7.41
N GLU A 134 -20.05 -0.16 8.55
CA GLU A 134 -21.05 0.86 8.84
C GLU A 134 -20.38 2.22 9.00
N ASP A 135 -19.30 2.31 9.77
CA ASP A 135 -18.57 3.57 9.96
C ASP A 135 -18.01 4.09 8.62
N ALA A 136 -17.51 3.20 7.76
CA ALA A 136 -17.08 3.57 6.41
C ALA A 136 -18.23 4.15 5.57
N SER A 137 -19.43 3.58 5.69
CA SER A 137 -20.64 4.10 5.04
C SER A 137 -21.02 5.49 5.58
N ARG A 138 -20.95 5.68 6.91
CA ARG A 138 -21.19 6.97 7.57
C ARG A 138 -20.18 8.03 7.16
N TRP A 139 -18.90 7.67 7.08
CA TRP A 139 -17.85 8.55 6.59
C TRP A 139 -18.16 9.03 5.16
N ARG A 140 -18.47 8.09 4.26
CA ARG A 140 -18.82 8.42 2.86
C ARG A 140 -20.03 9.34 2.79
N ALA A 141 -21.08 9.08 3.57
CA ALA A 141 -22.25 9.94 3.63
C ALA A 141 -21.91 11.33 4.18
N GLY A 142 -21.03 11.40 5.19
CA GLY A 142 -20.52 12.64 5.76
C GLY A 142 -19.78 13.52 4.74
N LEU A 143 -19.04 12.93 3.80
CA LEU A 143 -18.42 13.68 2.71
C LEU A 143 -19.46 14.42 1.85
N GLY A 144 -20.56 13.75 1.49
CA GLY A 144 -21.65 14.38 0.74
C GLY A 144 -22.33 15.50 1.53
N LYS A 145 -22.58 15.28 2.83
CA LYS A 145 -23.14 16.30 3.73
C LYS A 145 -22.22 17.52 3.90
N ALA A 146 -20.92 17.33 3.79
CA ALA A 146 -19.92 18.40 3.80
C ALA A 146 -19.81 19.17 2.47
N GLY A 147 -20.71 18.92 1.51
CA GLY A 147 -20.80 19.67 0.26
C GLY A 147 -19.87 19.19 -0.86
N LEU A 148 -19.25 18.02 -0.73
CA LEU A 148 -18.41 17.48 -1.80
C LEU A 148 -19.27 16.97 -2.97
N SER A 149 -18.81 17.23 -4.20
CA SER A 149 -19.44 16.68 -5.39
C SER A 149 -19.39 15.14 -5.41
N GLU A 150 -20.34 14.51 -6.10
CA GLU A 150 -20.39 13.04 -6.21
C GLU A 150 -19.08 12.45 -6.76
N ALA A 151 -18.46 13.15 -7.71
CA ALA A 151 -17.16 12.77 -8.28
C ALA A 151 -16.04 12.83 -7.23
N ALA A 152 -16.02 13.86 -6.37
CA ALA A 152 -15.06 13.96 -5.28
C ALA A 152 -15.29 12.86 -4.23
N VAL A 153 -16.54 12.58 -3.86
CA VAL A 153 -16.89 11.50 -2.92
C VAL A 153 -16.42 10.14 -3.47
N LYS A 154 -16.65 9.85 -4.75
CA LYS A 154 -16.17 8.61 -5.39
C LYS A 154 -14.65 8.53 -5.45
N THR A 155 -13.97 9.65 -5.70
CA THR A 155 -12.50 9.74 -5.70
C THR A 155 -11.93 9.42 -4.32
N HIS A 156 -12.39 10.10 -3.27
CA HIS A 156 -11.92 9.84 -1.91
C HIS A 156 -12.26 8.42 -1.44
N THR A 157 -13.42 7.90 -1.81
CA THR A 157 -13.78 6.50 -1.50
C THR A 157 -12.86 5.53 -2.23
N GLY A 158 -12.51 5.79 -3.50
CA GLY A 158 -11.54 4.98 -4.24
C GLY A 158 -10.18 4.94 -3.54
N ASN A 159 -9.70 6.10 -3.10
CA ASN A 159 -8.44 6.21 -2.34
C ASN A 159 -8.52 5.45 -1.01
N ALA A 160 -9.60 5.59 -0.25
CA ALA A 160 -9.80 4.86 1.01
C ALA A 160 -9.82 3.34 0.79
N LYS A 161 -10.43 2.85 -0.30
CA LYS A 161 -10.37 1.42 -0.67
C LYS A 161 -8.94 0.96 -0.91
N THR A 162 -8.13 1.75 -1.61
CA THR A 162 -6.70 1.45 -1.83
C THR A 162 -5.93 1.42 -0.52
N MET A 163 -6.11 2.42 0.34
CA MET A 163 -5.46 2.50 1.65
C MET A 163 -5.82 1.29 2.53
N PHE A 164 -7.10 1.01 2.76
CA PHE A 164 -7.51 -0.11 3.61
C PHE A 164 -7.34 -1.48 2.94
N GLY A 165 -7.26 -1.55 1.61
CA GLY A 165 -6.90 -2.78 0.89
C GLY A 165 -5.46 -3.20 1.16
N GLU A 166 -4.54 -2.25 1.30
CA GLU A 166 -3.14 -2.53 1.65
C GLU A 166 -3.02 -3.11 3.07
N LEU A 167 -3.86 -2.68 4.02
CA LEU A 167 -3.94 -3.30 5.35
C LEU A 167 -4.35 -4.78 5.30
N VAL A 168 -5.22 -5.16 4.35
CA VAL A 168 -5.58 -6.57 4.13
C VAL A 168 -4.43 -7.33 3.49
N HIS A 169 -3.77 -6.75 2.50
CA HIS A 169 -2.58 -7.35 1.88
C HIS A 169 -1.43 -7.56 2.89
N ARG A 170 -1.35 -6.70 3.91
CA ARG A 170 -0.39 -6.80 5.03
C ARG A 170 -0.88 -7.69 6.18
N GLU A 171 -2.05 -8.32 6.04
CA GLU A 171 -2.68 -9.18 7.05
C GLU A 171 -2.97 -8.46 8.38
N VAL A 172 -3.05 -7.13 8.37
CA VAL A 172 -3.45 -6.33 9.55
C VAL A 172 -4.97 -6.42 9.73
N LEU A 173 -5.73 -6.40 8.64
CA LEU A 173 -7.17 -6.60 8.64
C LEU A 173 -7.54 -7.85 7.85
N VAL A 174 -8.52 -8.62 8.33
CA VAL A 174 -9.07 -9.77 7.59
C VAL A 174 -9.85 -9.29 6.34
N ARG A 175 -10.52 -8.15 6.45
CA ARG A 175 -11.31 -7.56 5.37
C ARG A 175 -11.30 -6.04 5.46
N SER A 176 -11.30 -5.37 4.30
CA SER A 176 -11.39 -3.91 4.24
C SER A 176 -12.82 -3.43 4.56
N PRO A 177 -12.99 -2.48 5.50
CA PRO A 177 -14.30 -1.90 5.81
C PRO A 177 -14.86 -1.04 4.66
N PHE A 178 -14.03 -0.66 3.68
CA PHE A 178 -14.45 0.13 2.51
C PHE A 178 -14.81 -0.74 1.30
N ALA A 179 -14.68 -2.07 1.40
CA ALA A 179 -14.79 -2.98 0.26
C ALA A 179 -16.13 -2.86 -0.49
N HIS A 180 -17.25 -2.72 0.23
CA HIS A 180 -18.61 -2.64 -0.33
C HIS A 180 -18.94 -1.28 -0.96
N LEU A 181 -18.15 -0.24 -0.71
CA LEU A 181 -18.45 1.10 -1.20
C LEU A 181 -18.08 1.26 -2.68
N LYS A 182 -18.91 1.99 -3.43
CA LYS A 182 -18.65 2.36 -4.82
C LYS A 182 -17.61 3.47 -4.89
N GLY A 183 -16.36 3.11 -5.16
CA GLY A 183 -15.26 4.06 -5.38
C GLY A 183 -14.82 4.10 -6.85
N GLY A 184 -13.87 4.97 -7.15
CA GLY A 184 -13.23 5.04 -8.47
C GLY A 184 -13.36 6.41 -9.12
N VAL A 185 -12.58 6.63 -10.18
CA VAL A 185 -12.65 7.84 -10.99
C VAL A 185 -13.98 7.85 -11.73
N THR A 186 -14.77 8.92 -11.57
CA THR A 186 -15.93 9.14 -12.44
C THR A 186 -15.41 9.66 -13.77
N PRO A 187 -15.68 9.01 -14.92
CA PRO A 187 -15.34 9.56 -16.21
C PRO A 187 -16.02 10.93 -16.34
N THR A 188 -15.23 11.98 -16.59
CA THR A 188 -15.78 13.30 -16.86
C THR A 188 -16.59 13.23 -18.15
N ARG A 189 -17.90 13.51 -18.08
CA ARG A 189 -18.80 13.60 -19.25
C ARG A 189 -18.47 14.78 -20.19
N ASN A 190 -17.45 15.59 -19.87
CA ASN A 190 -17.03 16.78 -20.62
C ASN A 190 -15.90 16.55 -21.63
N SER A 191 -15.47 15.31 -21.87
CA SER A 191 -14.62 15.02 -23.03
C SER A 191 -15.50 14.67 -24.23
N ARG A 192 -16.04 15.69 -24.90
CA ARG A 192 -16.54 15.53 -26.27
C ARG A 192 -15.34 15.67 -27.21
N TYR A 193 -15.21 14.77 -28.17
CA TYR A 193 -14.27 14.92 -29.29
C TYR A 193 -14.67 16.17 -30.08
N VAL A 194 -13.82 17.19 -30.08
CA VAL A 194 -13.95 18.35 -30.96
C VAL A 194 -13.49 17.90 -32.34
N THR A 195 -14.36 17.98 -33.35
CA THR A 195 -13.99 17.55 -34.71
C THR A 195 -13.01 18.56 -35.33
N PRO A 196 -12.18 18.12 -36.31
CA PRO A 196 -11.28 19.03 -37.03
C PRO A 196 -11.99 20.27 -37.60
N GLU A 197 -13.24 20.10 -38.04
CA GLU A 197 -14.10 21.18 -38.55
C GLU A 197 -14.44 22.21 -37.48
N GLU A 198 -14.68 21.79 -36.23
CA GLU A 198 -14.94 22.67 -35.09
C GLU A 198 -13.69 23.44 -34.65
N THR A 199 -12.51 22.81 -34.74
CA THR A 199 -11.24 23.51 -34.50
C THR A 199 -10.94 24.57 -35.56
N GLU A 200 -11.28 24.32 -36.83
CA GLU A 200 -11.09 25.29 -37.92
C GLU A 200 -12.13 26.42 -37.90
N ALA A 201 -13.35 26.16 -37.43
CA ALA A 201 -14.36 27.18 -37.23
C ALA A 201 -13.99 28.15 -36.09
N ALA A 202 -13.45 27.62 -34.98
CA ALA A 202 -12.97 28.43 -33.85
C ALA A 202 -11.75 29.31 -34.23
N ALA A 203 -10.88 28.82 -35.13
CA ALA A 203 -9.74 29.58 -35.63
C ALA A 203 -10.13 30.71 -36.59
N ARG A 204 -11.29 30.60 -37.28
CA ARG A 204 -11.78 31.59 -38.25
C ARG A 204 -12.70 32.65 -37.64
N GLY A 205 -13.27 32.40 -36.45
CA GLY A 205 -14.16 33.33 -35.75
C GLY A 205 -13.46 34.36 -34.86
N GLY A 206 -12.12 34.44 -34.89
CA GLY A 206 -11.32 35.41 -34.16
C GLY A 206 -10.82 36.54 -35.07
N THR A 207 -11.72 37.43 -35.48
CA THR A 207 -11.41 38.79 -35.96
C THR A 207 -12.27 39.77 -35.19
#